data_AF-A0A8K0IDJ2-F1
#
_entry.id   AF-A0A8K0IDJ2-F1
#
_cell.length_a   1.000
_cell.length_b   1.000
_cell.length_c   1.000
_cell.angle_alpha   90.00
_cell.angle_beta   90.00
_cell.angle_gamma   90.00
#
_symmetry.space_group_name_H-M   'P 1'
#
loop_
_entity.id
_entity.type
_entity.pdbx_description
1 polymer ?
#
loop_
_entity_poly.entity_id
_entity_poly.type
_entity_poly.pdbx_seq_one_letter_code
_entity_poly.pdbx_strand_id
1 'polypeptide(L)' 'MAGSPLCDSKCKVRCSKASFQDRCLKYCGLCCEECGCVPSGTYGHKDECPCYRDKYTGSGMKRRPKCP' A
#
# COMPACT_ATOMS: atom_id res chain seq x y z
N MET A 1 -10.00 15.14 4.70
CA MET A 1 -9.40 13.80 4.71
C MET A 1 -8.14 13.87 5.54
N ALA A 2 -8.20 13.48 6.81
CA ALA A 2 -7.03 13.46 7.69
C ALA A 2 -6.23 12.19 7.38
N GLY A 3 -5.56 12.16 6.22
CA GLY A 3 -4.60 11.11 5.94
C GLY A 3 -3.53 11.19 7.01
N SER A 4 -3.36 10.10 7.79
CA SER A 4 -2.35 10.06 8.83
C SER A 4 -1.01 10.51 8.22
N PRO A 5 -0.31 11.52 8.76
CA PRO A 5 0.91 12.09 8.14
C PRO A 5 2.01 11.04 7.93
N LEU A 6 1.96 9.98 8.74
CA LEU A 6 2.78 8.77 8.62
C LEU A 6 2.52 8.00 7.32
N CYS A 7 1.25 7.88 6.91
CA CYS A 7 0.84 7.20 5.69
C CYS A 7 1.31 7.97 4.46
N ASP A 8 1.11 9.29 4.41
CA ASP A 8 1.51 10.10 3.25
C ASP A 8 3.03 9.99 2.99
N SER A 9 3.83 10.15 4.05
CA SER A 9 5.28 10.09 3.97
C SER A 9 5.78 8.70 3.55
N LYS A 10 5.25 7.63 4.17
CA LYS A 10 5.65 6.25 3.84
C LYS A 10 5.17 5.84 2.44
N CYS A 11 3.97 6.24 2.03
CA CYS A 11 3.45 5.97 0.70
C CYS A 11 4.23 6.69 -0.40
N LYS A 12 4.71 7.92 -0.16
CA LYS A 12 5.63 8.61 -1.07
C LYS A 12 6.91 7.83 -1.29
N VAL A 13 7.53 7.32 -0.23
CA VAL A 13 8.72 6.45 -0.35
C VAL A 13 8.37 5.18 -1.13
N ARG A 14 7.28 4.50 -0.77
CA ARG A 14 6.86 3.26 -1.44
C ARG A 14 6.60 3.40 -2.92
N CYS A 15 5.97 4.50 -3.30
CA CYS A 15 5.55 4.78 -4.67
C CYS A 15 6.60 5.55 -5.48
N SER A 16 7.74 5.92 -4.90
CA SER A 16 8.79 6.71 -5.56
C SER A 16 9.32 6.11 -6.87
N LYS A 17 9.30 4.77 -7.00
CA LYS A 17 9.71 4.03 -8.21
C LYS A 17 8.54 3.40 -8.96
N ALA A 18 7.29 3.70 -8.59
CA ALA A 18 6.14 3.17 -9.29
C ALA A 18 5.93 3.90 -10.62
N SER A 19 5.70 3.15 -11.71
CA SER A 19 5.36 3.74 -13.01
C SER A 19 4.06 4.56 -12.99
N PHE A 20 3.15 4.24 -12.08
CA PHE A 20 1.89 4.95 -11.87
C PHE A 20 1.83 5.50 -10.43
N GLN A 21 2.45 6.66 -10.22
CA GLN A 21 2.57 7.27 -8.89
C GLN A 21 1.22 7.57 -8.25
N ASP A 22 0.31 8.28 -8.93
CA ASP A 22 -1.01 8.63 -8.38
C ASP A 22 -1.82 7.41 -7.96
N ARG A 23 -1.80 6.37 -8.81
CA ARG A 23 -2.47 5.10 -8.52
C ARG A 23 -1.85 4.44 -7.29
N CYS A 24 -0.52 4.36 -7.25
CA CYS A 24 0.19 3.76 -6.14
C CYS A 24 -0.11 4.49 -4.82
N LEU A 25 -0.02 5.83 -4.80
CA LEU A 25 -0.29 6.66 -3.62
C LEU A 25 -1.73 6.46 -3.12
N LYS A 26 -2.71 6.41 -4.03
CA LYS A 26 -4.11 6.18 -3.68
C LYS A 26 -4.33 4.83 -3.00
N TYR A 27 -3.82 3.73 -3.57
CA TYR A 27 -3.99 2.41 -2.97
C TYR A 27 -3.15 2.24 -1.70
N CYS A 28 -1.94 2.81 -1.67
CA CYS A 28 -1.10 2.79 -0.48
C CYS A 28 -1.77 3.52 0.69
N GLY A 29 -2.35 4.71 0.44
CA GLY A 29 -3.10 5.47 1.45
C GLY A 29 -4.27 4.68 2.01
N LEU A 30 -5.09 4.09 1.13
CA LEU A 30 -6.22 3.23 1.55
C LEU A 30 -5.77 2.06 2.43
N CYS A 31 -4.70 1.37 2.04
CA CYS A 31 -4.18 0.26 2.81
C CYS A 31 -3.50 0.70 4.10
N CYS A 32 -2.88 1.88 4.11
CA CYS A 32 -2.26 2.42 5.31
C CYS A 32 -3.30 2.91 6.32
N GLU A 33 -4.38 3.56 5.89
CA GLU A 33 -5.47 3.95 6.79
C GLU A 33 -6.16 2.72 7.38
N GLU A 34 -6.28 1.65 6.61
CA GLU A 34 -6.96 0.43 7.04
C GLU A 34 -6.07 -0.46 7.94
N CYS A 35 -4.76 -0.48 7.70
CA CYS A 35 -3.82 -1.35 8.42
C CYS A 35 -2.88 -0.62 9.39
N GLY A 36 -2.84 0.72 9.35
CA GLY A 36 -1.89 1.54 10.12
C GLY A 36 -0.41 1.34 9.76
N CYS A 37 -0.11 0.63 8.67
CA CYS A 37 1.24 0.13 8.36
C CYS A 37 1.53 0.25 6.87
N VAL A 38 2.75 0.68 6.51
CA VAL A 38 3.29 0.65 5.14
C VAL A 38 4.68 0.04 5.22
N PRO A 39 4.97 -0.98 4.39
CA PRO A 39 6.25 -1.67 4.38
C PRO A 39 7.37 -0.80 3.81
N SER A 40 8.59 -1.05 4.26
CA SER A 40 9.80 -0.30 3.92
C SER A 40 10.25 -0.56 2.48
N GLY A 41 10.95 0.40 1.86
CA GLY A 41 11.45 0.27 0.48
C GLY A 41 10.40 0.61 -0.60
N THR A 42 10.68 0.24 -1.85
CA THR A 42 9.79 0.53 -3.01
C THR A 42 9.17 -0.73 -3.61
N TYR A 43 9.73 -1.90 -3.33
CA TYR A 43 9.24 -3.21 -3.77
C TYR A 43 9.48 -4.26 -2.67
N GLY A 44 8.66 -5.32 -2.57
CA GLY A 44 8.87 -6.39 -1.58
C GLY A 44 8.42 -6.06 -0.14
N HIS A 45 9.06 -6.65 0.87
CA HIS A 45 8.92 -6.39 2.32
C HIS A 45 7.49 -6.38 2.91
N LYS A 46 6.54 -7.02 2.23
CA LYS A 46 5.14 -7.02 2.69
C LYS A 46 4.95 -7.81 3.99
N ASP A 47 5.91 -8.64 4.34
CA ASP A 47 6.02 -9.36 5.62
C ASP A 47 6.12 -8.43 6.85
N GLU A 48 6.67 -7.22 6.72
CA GLU A 48 6.69 -6.22 7.80
C GLU A 48 5.27 -5.77 8.20
N CYS A 49 4.33 -5.80 7.25
CA CYS A 49 2.95 -5.36 7.43
C CYS A 49 1.99 -6.46 6.92
N PRO A 50 1.70 -7.52 7.71
CA PRO A 50 0.87 -8.64 7.27
C PRO A 50 -0.53 -8.18 6.82
N CYS A 51 -1.16 -7.23 7.52
CA CYS A 51 -2.43 -6.65 7.07
C CYS A 51 -2.33 -6.04 5.66
N TYR A 52 -1.25 -5.31 5.36
CA TYR A 52 -1.03 -4.67 4.05
C TYR A 52 -0.81 -5.70 2.94
N ARG A 53 -0.08 -6.79 3.25
CA ARG A 53 0.15 -7.93 2.36
C ARG A 53 -1.15 -8.65 2.02
N ASP A 54 -1.96 -8.89 3.05
CA ASP A 54 -3.14 -9.76 2.97
C ASP A 54 -4.40 -9.04 2.41
N LYS A 55 -4.25 -7.80 1.97
CA LYS A 55 -5.29 -7.06 1.25
C LYS A 55 -5.30 -7.43 -0.23
N TYR A 56 -6.40 -8.04 -0.65
CA TYR A 56 -6.63 -8.41 -2.04
C TYR A 56 -7.95 -7.82 -2.54
N THR A 57 -8.03 -7.60 -3.85
CA THR A 57 -9.27 -7.31 -4.57
C THR A 57 -9.70 -8.55 -5.36
N GLY A 58 -11.02 -8.72 -5.49
CA GLY A 58 -11.62 -9.86 -6.19
C GLY A 58 -11.70 -11.14 -5.35
N SER A 59 -12.25 -12.19 -5.97
CA SER A 59 -12.47 -13.51 -5.37
C SER A 59 -11.99 -14.62 -6.32
N GLY A 60 -11.59 -15.76 -5.75
CA GLY A 60 -11.11 -16.93 -6.50
C GLY A 60 -9.90 -16.61 -7.39
N MET A 61 -9.96 -17.03 -8.67
CA MET A 61 -8.89 -16.84 -9.66
C MET A 61 -8.58 -15.37 -10.00
N LYS A 62 -9.47 -14.44 -9.62
CA LYS A 62 -9.31 -13.00 -9.87
C LYS A 62 -8.68 -12.26 -8.68
N ARG A 63 -8.16 -12.99 -7.68
CA ARG A 63 -7.52 -12.42 -6.50
C ARG A 63 -6.23 -11.69 -6.89
N ARG A 64 -6.21 -10.36 -6.76
CA ARG A 64 -5.03 -9.52 -7.00
C ARG A 64 -4.69 -8.70 -5.77
N PRO A 65 -3.41 -8.50 -5.44
CA PRO A 65 -3.03 -7.66 -4.31
C PRO A 65 -3.59 -6.25 -4.51
N LYS A 66 -4.30 -5.74 -3.49
CA LYS A 66 -4.91 -4.40 -3.49
C LYS A 66 -3.85 -3.33 -3.27
N CYS A 67 -2.87 -3.63 -2.42
CA CYS A 67 -1.86 -2.69 -1.97
C CYS A 67 -0.56 -2.85 -2.79
N PRO A 68 0.10 -1.73 -3.17
CA PRO A 68 1.30 -1.75 -4.00
C PRO A 68 2.45 -2.58 -3.41
#